data_AF-A0A3S3W8V2-F1
#
_entry.id   AF-A0A3S3W8V2-F1
#
_cell.length_a   1.000
_cell.length_b   1.000
_cell.length_c   1.000
_cell.angle_alpha   90.00
_cell.angle_beta   90.00
_cell.angle_gamma   90.00
#
_symmetry.space_group_name_H-M   'P 1'
#
loop_
_entity.id
_entity.type
_entity.pdbx_description
1 polymer ?
#
loop_
_entity_poly.entity_id
_entity_poly.type
_entity_poly.pdbx_seq_one_letter_code
_entity_poly.pdbx_strand_id
1 'polypeptide(L)'
;MSMTFYISLLFSPFGLTPAMAQQSQTIINIRNAGGINCGQFLGAMRQENNPIDKTAFLQWAAAYTTAFSRERSLIDAFPIIDTRELVVMTGLLCLEDERVTFEVALRTALSRLEPFWVKGSPEILNLTDPSGRRV
;
A
#
# COMPACT_ATOMS: atom_id res chain seq x y z
N MET A 1 -49.49 -25.97 64.11
CA MET A 1 -48.87 -26.79 63.04
C MET A 1 -49.58 -26.45 61.75
N SER A 2 -49.02 -25.91 60.66
CA SER A 2 -47.70 -25.36 60.34
C SER A 2 -47.93 -24.35 59.20
N MET A 3 -47.32 -23.17 59.30
CA MET A 3 -47.19 -22.21 58.20
C MET A 3 -46.14 -22.73 57.21
N THR A 4 -46.44 -22.70 55.91
CA THR A 4 -45.46 -22.98 54.87
C THR A 4 -45.20 -21.68 54.10
N PHE A 5 -43.99 -21.14 54.28
CA PHE A 5 -43.44 -20.00 53.54
C PHE A 5 -42.93 -20.48 52.18
N TYR A 6 -43.31 -19.81 51.10
CA TYR A 6 -42.66 -19.96 49.79
C TYR A 6 -41.69 -18.79 49.58
N ILE A 7 -40.41 -19.14 49.41
CA ILE A 7 -39.29 -18.23 49.15
C ILE A 7 -39.28 -17.88 47.66
N SER A 8 -39.37 -16.59 47.34
CA SER A 8 -39.20 -16.05 46.00
C SER A 8 -37.73 -16.16 45.56
N LEU A 9 -37.44 -16.99 44.55
CA LEU A 9 -36.15 -17.03 43.89
C LEU A 9 -36.01 -15.86 42.91
N LEU A 10 -35.12 -14.92 43.26
CA LEU A 10 -34.66 -13.83 42.41
C LEU A 10 -33.85 -14.40 41.24
N PHE A 11 -34.40 -14.26 40.03
CA PHE A 11 -33.69 -14.52 38.78
C PHE A 11 -32.84 -13.28 38.44
N SER A 12 -31.53 -13.34 38.70
CA SER A 12 -30.59 -12.31 38.24
C SER A 12 -30.35 -12.45 36.73
N PRO A 13 -30.51 -11.40 35.91
CA PRO A 13 -30.04 -11.43 34.54
C PRO A 13 -28.53 -11.20 34.58
N PHE A 14 -27.75 -12.27 34.40
CA PHE A 14 -26.34 -12.14 34.03
C PHE A 14 -26.30 -11.41 32.68
N GLY A 15 -26.01 -10.11 32.74
CA GLY A 15 -25.75 -9.29 31.56
C GLY A 15 -24.52 -9.83 30.85
N LEU A 16 -24.73 -10.47 29.70
CA LEU A 16 -23.71 -10.78 28.73
C LEU A 16 -23.19 -9.44 28.19
N THR A 17 -22.10 -8.93 28.76
CA THR A 17 -21.36 -7.84 28.12
C THR A 17 -20.78 -8.41 26.82
N PRO A 18 -21.04 -7.78 25.65
CA PRO A 18 -20.39 -8.19 24.42
C PRO A 18 -18.89 -7.95 24.62
N ALA A 19 -18.11 -9.04 24.65
CA ALA A 19 -16.67 -8.97 24.54
C ALA A 19 -16.38 -8.32 23.19
N MET A 20 -16.02 -7.03 23.20
CA MET A 20 -15.53 -6.38 22.00
C MET A 20 -14.25 -7.11 21.61
N ALA A 21 -14.33 -7.89 20.53
CA ALA A 21 -13.16 -8.48 19.92
C ALA A 21 -12.23 -7.33 19.53
N GLN A 22 -11.16 -7.13 20.31
CA GLN A 22 -10.09 -6.20 19.99
C GLN A 22 -9.48 -6.70 18.68
N GLN A 23 -9.90 -6.12 17.56
CA GLN A 23 -9.38 -6.46 16.25
C GLN A 23 -7.93 -5.97 16.22
N SER A 24 -7.01 -6.89 16.55
CA SER A 24 -5.57 -6.63 16.52
C SER A 24 -5.21 -6.20 15.11
N GLN A 25 -5.02 -4.90 14.90
CA GLN A 25 -4.44 -4.37 13.67
C GLN A 25 -3.02 -4.93 13.60
N THR A 26 -2.84 -5.95 12.77
CA THR A 26 -1.53 -6.54 12.54
C THR A 26 -0.71 -5.50 11.77
N ILE A 27 0.32 -4.97 12.42
CA ILE A 27 1.23 -3.99 11.82
C ILE A 27 1.87 -4.61 10.57
N ILE A 28 1.84 -3.89 9.45
CA ILE A 28 2.43 -4.37 8.20
C ILE A 28 3.95 -4.21 8.28
N ASN A 29 4.67 -5.33 8.19
CA ASN A 29 6.13 -5.31 8.07
C ASN A 29 6.53 -4.98 6.62
N ILE A 30 7.54 -4.12 6.44
CA ILE A 30 8.13 -3.79 5.14
C ILE A 30 8.34 -5.05 4.29
N ARG A 31 8.97 -6.10 4.81
CA ARG A 31 9.31 -7.33 4.06
C ARG A 31 8.11 -8.03 3.45
N ASN A 32 6.94 -7.91 4.07
CA ASN A 32 5.73 -8.62 3.68
C ASN A 32 4.74 -7.70 2.94
N ALA A 33 5.01 -6.39 2.84
CA ALA A 33 4.09 -5.42 2.27
C ALA A 33 3.68 -5.77 0.82
N GLY A 34 4.59 -6.35 0.02
CA GLY A 34 4.29 -6.83 -1.34
C GLY A 34 3.23 -7.92 -1.42
N GLY A 35 3.14 -8.77 -0.40
CA GLY A 35 2.17 -9.87 -0.33
C GLY A 35 0.79 -9.47 0.18
N ILE A 36 0.60 -8.22 0.60
CA ILE A 36 -0.68 -7.70 1.08
C ILE A 36 -1.62 -7.50 -0.11
N ASN A 37 -2.89 -7.87 0.04
CA ASN A 37 -3.88 -7.67 -1.01
C ASN A 37 -4.24 -6.20 -1.20
N CYS A 38 -4.58 -5.82 -2.42
CA CYS A 38 -4.90 -4.45 -2.79
C CYS A 38 -6.02 -3.83 -1.94
N GLY A 39 -7.06 -4.58 -1.55
CA GLY A 39 -8.09 -4.08 -0.64
C GLY A 39 -7.55 -3.68 0.75
N GLN A 40 -6.61 -4.46 1.31
CA GLN A 40 -5.97 -4.15 2.59
C GLN A 40 -5.02 -2.95 2.46
N PHE A 41 -4.25 -2.89 1.37
CA PHE A 41 -3.42 -1.74 1.03
C PHE A 41 -4.26 -0.45 0.93
N LEU A 42 -5.35 -0.47 0.16
CA LEU A 42 -6.26 0.68 0.02
C LEU A 42 -6.84 1.09 1.37
N GLY A 43 -7.21 0.12 2.22
CA GLY A 43 -7.64 0.37 3.59
C GLY A 43 -6.58 1.09 4.42
N ALA A 44 -5.32 0.64 4.38
CA ALA A 44 -4.21 1.26 5.09
C ALA A 44 -3.91 2.69 4.58
N MET A 45 -3.98 2.91 3.27
CA MET A 45 -3.72 4.23 2.66
C MET A 45 -4.78 5.27 2.99
N ARG A 46 -6.05 4.86 3.17
CA ARG A 46 -7.16 5.74 3.52
C ARG A 46 -7.17 6.17 5.00
N GLN A 47 -6.52 5.42 5.88
CA GLN A 47 -6.44 5.77 7.29
C GLN A 47 -5.54 6.99 7.49
N GLU A 48 -6.08 8.07 8.05
CA GLU A 48 -5.34 9.32 8.24
C GLU A 48 -4.13 9.13 9.17
N ASN A 49 -4.34 8.43 10.29
CA ASN A 49 -3.34 8.18 11.35
C ASN A 49 -2.64 6.81 11.24
N ASN A 50 -2.23 6.41 10.04
CA ASN A 50 -1.46 5.17 9.84
C ASN A 50 -0.11 5.42 9.12
N PRO A 51 0.84 6.13 9.73
CA PRO A 51 2.12 6.42 9.10
C PRO A 51 3.02 5.18 8.97
N ILE A 52 2.86 4.18 9.84
CA ILE A 52 3.70 2.98 9.86
C ILE A 52 3.42 2.11 8.64
N ASP A 53 2.16 1.75 8.38
CA ASP A 53 1.82 0.90 7.24
C ASP A 53 2.08 1.63 5.92
N LYS A 54 1.78 2.94 5.85
CA LYS A 54 2.13 3.78 4.69
C LYS A 54 3.63 3.76 4.42
N THR A 55 4.45 3.86 5.46
CA THR A 55 5.91 3.75 5.35
C THR A 55 6.33 2.36 4.88
N ALA A 56 5.67 1.30 5.35
CA ALA A 56 5.97 -0.06 4.92
C ALA A 56 5.78 -0.24 3.41
N PHE A 57 4.66 0.24 2.86
CA PHE A 57 4.41 0.20 1.41
C PHE A 57 5.37 1.07 0.60
N LEU A 58 5.67 2.29 1.07
CA LEU A 58 6.65 3.17 0.43
C LEU A 58 8.02 2.50 0.35
N GLN A 59 8.55 2.03 1.48
CA GLN A 59 9.89 1.41 1.52
C GLN A 59 9.96 0.13 0.70
N TRP A 60 8.91 -0.69 0.72
CA TRP A 60 8.85 -1.89 -0.10
C TRP A 60 8.78 -1.56 -1.60
N ALA A 61 7.97 -0.57 -2.00
CA ALA A 61 7.89 -0.13 -3.39
C ALA A 61 9.23 0.44 -3.90
N ALA A 62 9.93 1.23 -3.10
CA ALA A 62 11.26 1.75 -3.43
C ALA A 62 12.27 0.62 -3.65
N ALA A 63 12.30 -0.36 -2.74
CA ALA A 63 13.20 -1.52 -2.85
C ALA A 63 12.88 -2.37 -4.09
N TYR A 64 11.60 -2.65 -4.34
CA TYR A 64 11.15 -3.41 -5.51
C TYR A 64 11.54 -2.71 -6.81
N THR A 65 11.27 -1.41 -6.91
CA THR A 65 11.60 -0.61 -8.10
C THR A 65 13.09 -0.56 -8.35
N THR A 66 13.90 -0.42 -7.30
CA THR A 66 15.37 -0.50 -7.42
C THR A 66 15.83 -1.84 -7.97
N ALA A 67 15.30 -2.96 -7.44
CA ALA A 67 15.64 -4.29 -7.91
C ALA A 67 15.21 -4.51 -9.37
N PHE A 68 14.01 -4.08 -9.70
CA PHE A 68 13.42 -4.18 -11.04
C PHE A 68 14.18 -3.34 -12.09
N SER A 69 14.61 -2.12 -11.74
CA SER A 69 15.45 -1.29 -12.60
C SER A 69 16.81 -1.93 -12.87
N ARG A 70 17.45 -2.51 -11.83
CA ARG A 70 18.74 -3.22 -11.96
C ARG A 70 18.64 -4.43 -12.88
N GLU A 71 17.60 -5.24 -12.71
CA GLU A 71 17.34 -6.40 -13.57
C GLU A 71 17.25 -6.00 -15.05
N ARG A 72 16.74 -4.79 -15.33
CA ARG A 72 16.48 -4.30 -16.70
C ARG A 72 17.50 -3.29 -17.22
N SER A 73 18.63 -3.13 -16.51
CA SER A 73 19.71 -2.20 -16.88
C SER A 73 19.23 -0.75 -17.08
N LEU A 74 18.24 -0.32 -16.30
CA LEU A 74 17.79 1.07 -16.29
C LEU A 74 18.71 1.90 -15.39
N ILE A 75 19.16 3.06 -15.87
CA ILE A 75 19.93 4.02 -15.06
C ILE A 75 19.02 4.62 -14.00
N ASP A 76 17.77 4.88 -14.37
CA ASP A 76 16.69 5.24 -13.47
C ASP A 76 15.35 4.84 -14.10
N ALA A 77 14.38 4.39 -13.31
CA ALA A 77 13.01 4.20 -13.80
C ALA A 77 12.29 5.56 -13.81
N PHE A 78 12.76 6.49 -14.63
CA PHE A 78 12.12 7.79 -14.80
C PHE A 78 10.74 7.62 -15.46
N PRO A 79 9.66 8.35 -15.06
CA PRO A 79 9.65 9.69 -14.46
C PRO A 79 9.13 9.81 -13.03
N ILE A 80 9.21 8.75 -12.22
CA ILE A 80 8.73 8.85 -10.84
C ILE A 80 9.88 9.30 -9.94
N ILE A 81 9.97 10.62 -9.74
CA ILE A 81 10.95 11.25 -8.86
C ILE A 81 10.69 10.86 -7.39
N ASP A 82 9.42 10.54 -7.07
CA ASP A 82 8.97 10.24 -5.72
C ASP A 82 8.27 8.87 -5.65
N THR A 83 8.80 7.97 -4.82
CA THR A 83 8.16 6.67 -4.51
C THR A 83 6.68 6.81 -4.14
N ARG A 84 6.26 7.94 -3.58
CA ARG A 84 4.85 8.25 -3.32
C ARG A 84 3.99 8.24 -4.56
N GLU A 85 4.45 8.82 -5.67
CA GLU A 85 3.69 8.83 -6.93
C GLU A 85 3.51 7.40 -7.46
N LEU A 86 4.54 6.56 -7.33
CA LEU A 86 4.46 5.16 -7.70
C LEU A 86 3.45 4.39 -6.83
N VAL A 87 3.43 4.66 -5.53
CA VAL A 87 2.41 4.09 -4.63
C VAL A 87 1.01 4.58 -5.01
N VAL A 88 0.84 5.84 -5.42
CA VAL A 88 -0.44 6.37 -5.90
C VAL A 88 -0.88 5.69 -7.21
N MET A 89 0.02 5.54 -8.19
CA MET A 89 -0.25 4.82 -9.42
C MET A 89 -0.62 3.35 -9.17
N THR A 90 0.10 2.70 -8.24
CA THR A 90 -0.22 1.35 -7.79
C THR A 90 -1.60 1.30 -7.14
N GLY A 91 -1.98 2.33 -6.41
CA GLY A 91 -3.32 2.49 -5.87
C GLY A 91 -4.41 2.57 -6.93
N LEU A 92 -4.17 3.21 -8.07
CA LEU A 92 -5.11 3.20 -9.20
C LEU A 92 -5.34 1.79 -9.73
N LEU A 93 -4.28 0.98 -9.85
CA LEU A 93 -4.40 -0.43 -10.26
C LEU A 93 -5.09 -1.28 -9.20
N CYS A 94 -4.82 -1.02 -7.93
CA CYS A 94 -5.51 -1.71 -6.83
C CYS A 94 -7.02 -1.42 -6.81
N LEU A 95 -7.47 -0.28 -7.36
CA LEU A 95 -8.90 -0.01 -7.56
C LEU A 95 -9.51 -0.80 -8.73
N GLU A 96 -8.70 -1.26 -9.69
CA GLU A 96 -9.16 -2.10 -10.81
C GLU A 96 -9.47 -3.55 -10.34
N ASP A 97 -8.64 -4.13 -9.46
CA ASP A 97 -8.90 -5.44 -8.81
C ASP A 97 -8.32 -5.48 -7.38
N GLU A 98 -9.18 -5.47 -6.37
CA GLU A 98 -8.74 -5.47 -4.96
C GLU A 98 -8.17 -6.82 -4.47
N ARG A 99 -8.31 -7.89 -5.26
CA ARG A 99 -7.91 -9.26 -4.87
C ARG A 99 -6.47 -9.58 -5.20
N VAL A 100 -5.84 -8.82 -6.10
CA VAL A 100 -4.42 -9.02 -6.42
C VAL A 100 -3.55 -8.46 -5.29
N THR A 101 -2.30 -8.92 -5.22
CA THR A 101 -1.35 -8.41 -4.25
C THR A 101 -0.80 -7.04 -4.67
N PHE A 102 -0.32 -6.27 -3.70
CA PHE A 102 0.34 -4.99 -3.92
C PHE A 102 1.54 -5.14 -4.87
N GLU A 103 2.31 -6.21 -4.75
CA GLU A 103 3.42 -6.53 -5.68
C GLU A 103 2.94 -6.68 -7.13
N VAL A 104 1.85 -7.43 -7.36
CA VAL A 104 1.33 -7.66 -8.71
C VAL A 104 0.84 -6.35 -9.32
N ALA A 105 0.16 -5.51 -8.55
CA ALA A 105 -0.25 -4.19 -8.97
C ALA A 105 0.98 -3.31 -9.28
N LEU A 106 1.97 -3.26 -8.38
CA LEU A 106 3.18 -2.46 -8.57
C LEU A 106 3.95 -2.87 -9.83
N ARG A 107 4.16 -4.17 -10.04
CA ARG A 107 4.80 -4.70 -11.25
C ARG A 107 4.03 -4.30 -12.50
N THR A 108 2.70 -4.31 -12.45
CA THR A 108 1.85 -3.87 -13.56
C THR A 108 2.01 -2.37 -13.82
N ALA A 109 2.09 -1.54 -12.78
CA ALA A 109 2.35 -0.11 -12.91
C ALA A 109 3.71 0.14 -13.60
N LEU A 110 4.75 -0.53 -13.12
CA LEU A 110 6.09 -0.45 -13.71
C LEU A 110 6.10 -0.95 -15.17
N SER A 111 5.38 -2.04 -15.47
CA SER A 111 5.29 -2.55 -16.85
C SER A 111 4.56 -1.58 -17.77
N ARG A 112 3.52 -0.88 -17.30
CA ARG A 112 2.83 0.19 -18.05
C ARG A 112 3.75 1.39 -18.34
N LEU A 113 4.83 1.55 -17.57
CA LEU A 113 5.83 2.59 -17.78
C LEU A 113 6.94 2.19 -18.77
N GLU A 114 7.04 0.92 -19.15
CA GLU A 114 8.07 0.41 -20.08
C GLU A 114 8.28 1.25 -21.34
N PRO A 115 7.23 1.75 -22.02
CA PRO A 115 7.39 2.56 -23.22
C PRO A 115 8.14 3.88 -22.99
N PHE A 116 8.23 4.35 -21.76
CA PHE A 116 8.84 5.63 -21.39
C PHE A 116 10.25 5.48 -20.83
N TRP A 117 10.77 4.25 -20.75
CA TRP A 117 12.06 4.01 -20.13
C TRP A 117 13.25 4.47 -20.95
N VAL A 118 14.21 5.03 -20.23
CA VAL A 118 15.48 5.51 -20.79
C VAL A 118 16.58 4.51 -20.39
N LYS A 119 16.97 3.66 -21.34
CA LYS A 119 17.92 2.55 -21.14
C LYS A 119 19.41 2.96 -21.23
N GLY A 120 19.68 4.25 -21.38
CA GLY A 120 21.03 4.82 -21.48
C GLY A 120 20.98 6.30 -21.12
N SER A 121 22.12 6.95 -20.86
CA SER A 121 22.10 8.41 -20.64
C SER A 121 21.47 9.04 -21.89
N PRO A 122 20.32 9.74 -21.78
CA PRO A 122 19.71 10.33 -22.97
C PRO A 122 20.77 11.20 -23.63
N GLU A 123 20.96 11.08 -24.95
CA GLU A 123 21.73 12.09 -25.67
C GLU A 123 21.17 13.44 -25.22
N ILE A 124 22.01 14.26 -24.60
CA ILE A 124 21.61 15.59 -24.17
C ILE A 124 21.14 16.29 -25.44
N LEU A 125 19.81 16.39 -25.58
CA LEU A 125 19.18 17.18 -26.62
C LEU A 125 19.47 18.63 -26.24
N ASN A 126 20.60 19.13 -26.75
CA ASN A 126 20.93 20.54 -26.69
C ASN A 126 19.88 21.25 -27.55
N LEU A 127 18.84 21.77 -26.89
CA LEU A 127 17.88 22.62 -27.54
C LEU A 127 18.65 23.86 -28.00
N THR A 128 18.68 24.03 -29.32
CA THR A 128 19.25 25.24 -29.91
C THR A 128 18.09 26.20 -30.07
N ASP A 129 18.14 27.32 -29.35
CA ASP A 129 17.26 28.47 -29.63
C ASP A 129 17.37 28.79 -31.14
N PRO A 130 16.28 29.19 -31.84
CA PRO A 130 16.34 29.77 -33.18
C PRO A 130 17.50 30.78 -33.41
N SER A 131 18.00 31.44 -32.36
CA SER A 131 19.17 32.32 -32.38
C SER A 131 20.55 31.62 -32.40
N GLY A 132 20.61 30.29 -32.33
CA GLY A 132 21.85 29.51 -32.31
C GLY A 132 22.49 29.34 -30.93
N ARG A 133 21.86 29.84 -29.86
CA ARG A 133 22.36 29.70 -28.48
C ARG A 133 21.98 28.33 -27.91
N ARG A 134 22.95 27.67 -27.27
CA ARG A 134 22.71 26.47 -26.46
C ARG A 134 22.12 26.92 -25.13
N VAL A 135 21.00 26.32 -24.74
CA VAL A 135 20.39 26.46 -23.40
C VAL A 135 20.58 25.18 -22.60
#